data_AF-A0A7C4J7J5-F1
#
_entry.id   AF-A0A7C4J7J5-F1
#
_cell.length_a   1.000
_cell.length_b   1.000
_cell.length_c   1.000
_cell.angle_alpha   90.00
_cell.angle_beta   90.00
_cell.angle_gamma   90.00
#
_symmetry.space_group_name_H-M   'P 1'
#
loop_
_entity.id
_entity.type
_entity.pdbx_description
1 polymer ?
#
loop_
_entity_poly.entity_id
_entity_poly.type
_entity_poly.pdbx_seq_one_letter_code
_entity_poly.pdbx_strand_id
1 'polypeptide(L)'
;RAQGRTLLTRDVALSQRRGVRAVLIASERLREQLCQVARELGPAPGEAFGRCPVCNEPLERVPRSWAWGHVPPYTFCTQDEFRLCPACNRFYWRGTHHAHMRRALAEADTGRCQGMHKED
;
A
#
# COMPACT_ATOMS: atom_id res chain seq x y z
N ARG A 1 -9.21 -4.70 20.93
CA ARG A 1 -8.84 -5.67 19.86
C ARG A 1 -10.12 -6.03 19.12
N ALA A 2 -10.40 -5.48 17.94
CA ALA A 2 -11.75 -5.55 17.35
C ALA A 2 -11.80 -5.95 15.86
N GLN A 3 -10.67 -6.13 15.17
CA GLN A 3 -10.67 -6.25 13.70
C GLN A 3 -9.74 -7.32 13.12
N GLY A 4 -9.23 -8.26 13.93
CA GLY A 4 -8.44 -9.41 13.43
C GLY A 4 -7.16 -9.07 12.63
N ARG A 5 -6.62 -7.85 12.75
CA ARG A 5 -5.46 -7.37 11.98
C ARG A 5 -4.14 -7.99 12.47
N THR A 6 -3.22 -8.21 11.53
CA THR A 6 -1.82 -8.57 11.82
C THR A 6 -0.96 -7.31 11.86
N LEU A 7 -0.11 -7.18 12.88
CA LEU A 7 0.88 -6.12 12.98
C LEU A 7 2.10 -6.46 12.14
N LEU A 8 2.53 -5.56 11.26
CA LEU A 8 3.86 -5.62 10.65
C LEU A 8 4.79 -4.71 11.46
N THR A 9 5.93 -5.23 11.90
CA THR A 9 6.88 -4.45 12.70
C THR A 9 8.30 -4.93 12.51
N ARG A 10 9.30 -4.07 12.66
CA ARG A 10 10.72 -4.45 12.80
C ARG A 10 11.18 -4.51 14.26
N ASP A 11 10.30 -4.12 15.18
CA ASP A 11 10.57 -4.16 16.62
C ASP A 11 10.32 -5.58 17.15
N VAL A 12 11.41 -6.21 17.60
CA VAL A 12 11.42 -7.56 18.16
C VAL A 12 10.53 -7.65 19.40
N ALA A 13 10.67 -6.71 20.35
CA ALA A 13 9.91 -6.72 21.59
C ALA A 13 8.40 -6.56 21.32
N LEU A 14 8.04 -5.69 20.37
CA LEU A 14 6.65 -5.50 19.98
C LEU A 14 6.08 -6.74 19.29
N SER A 15 6.86 -7.43 18.45
CA SER A 15 6.43 -8.65 17.77
C SER A 15 6.14 -9.82 18.73
N GLN A 16 6.83 -9.86 19.88
CA GLN A 16 6.70 -10.92 20.88
C GLN A 16 5.62 -10.62 21.94
N ARG A 17 4.94 -9.46 21.84
CA ARG A 17 3.95 -9.04 22.82
C ARG A 17 2.74 -9.97 22.84
N ARG A 18 2.44 -10.55 24.00
CA ARG A 18 1.32 -11.50 24.18
C ARG A 18 -0.02 -10.93 23.68
N GLY A 19 -0.73 -11.73 22.90
CA GLY A 19 -2.03 -11.41 22.32
C GLY A 19 -1.99 -10.43 21.15
N VAL A 20 -0.82 -10.10 20.61
CA VAL A 20 -0.67 -9.42 19.33
C VAL A 20 -0.31 -10.46 18.28
N ARG A 21 -1.06 -10.48 17.17
CA ARG A 21 -0.64 -11.23 15.98
C ARG A 21 0.31 -10.32 15.21
N ALA A 22 1.56 -10.71 15.07
CA ALA A 22 2.58 -9.88 14.43
C ALA A 22 3.45 -10.69 13.46
N VAL A 23 3.96 -10.01 12.43
CA VAL A 23 5.04 -10.45 11.56
C VAL A 23 6.23 -9.52 11.83
N LEU A 24 7.35 -10.12 12.22
CA LEU A 24 8.62 -9.41 12.38
C LEU A 24 9.28 -9.29 11.00
N ILE A 25 9.35 -8.07 10.48
CA ILE A 25 9.99 -7.75 9.21
C ILE A 25 11.50 -7.76 9.41
N ALA A 26 12.21 -8.60 8.64
CA ALA A 26 13.63 -8.86 8.86
C ALA A 26 14.55 -7.84 8.17
N SER A 27 14.14 -7.35 6.98
CA SER A 27 14.98 -6.49 6.13
C SER A 27 14.62 -5.01 6.25
N GLU A 28 15.57 -4.13 5.95
CA GLU A 28 15.33 -2.70 5.71
C GLU A 28 14.98 -2.39 4.25
N ARG A 29 15.22 -3.34 3.34
CA ARG A 29 15.05 -3.15 1.90
C ARG A 29 13.61 -3.42 1.51
N LEU A 30 12.91 -2.41 0.98
CA LEU A 30 11.50 -2.47 0.62
C LEU A 30 11.12 -3.73 -0.18
N ARG A 31 11.93 -4.12 -1.18
CA ARG A 31 11.66 -5.32 -1.99
C ARG A 31 11.63 -6.59 -1.14
N GLU A 32 12.59 -6.75 -0.25
CA GLU A 32 12.68 -7.92 0.64
C GLU A 32 11.52 -7.93 1.64
N GLN A 33 11.12 -6.76 2.14
CA GLN A 33 9.94 -6.62 3.01
C GLN A 33 8.66 -7.03 2.31
N LEU A 34 8.41 -6.54 1.08
CA LEU A 34 7.22 -6.89 0.30
C LEU A 34 7.16 -8.39 0.01
N CYS A 35 8.29 -8.98 -0.38
CA CYS A 35 8.42 -10.42 -0.60
C CYS A 35 8.14 -11.24 0.66
N GLN A 36 8.65 -10.81 1.82
CA GLN A 36 8.37 -11.46 3.09
C GLN A 36 6.88 -11.39 3.42
N VAL A 37 6.27 -10.21 3.31
CA VAL A 37 4.84 -10.01 3.60
C VAL A 37 3.97 -10.86 2.69
N ALA A 38 4.23 -10.87 1.38
CA ALA A 38 3.48 -11.67 0.42
C ALA A 38 3.57 -13.18 0.72
N ARG A 39 4.76 -13.66 1.12
CA ARG A 39 4.98 -15.05 1.49
C ARG A 39 4.27 -15.45 2.79
N GLU A 40 4.29 -14.60 3.80
CA GLU A 40 3.76 -14.93 5.13
C GLU A 40 2.26 -14.66 5.28
N LEU A 41 1.73 -13.65 4.59
CA LEU A 41 0.33 -13.21 4.70
C LEU A 41 -0.50 -13.42 3.43
N GLY A 42 0.13 -13.90 2.36
CA GLY A 42 -0.50 -14.04 1.05
C GLY A 42 -0.37 -12.77 0.19
N PRO A 43 -0.77 -12.86 -1.10
CA PRO A 43 -0.62 -11.77 -2.04
C PRO A 43 -1.49 -10.57 -1.67
N ALA A 44 -1.15 -9.40 -2.21
CA ALA A 44 -1.96 -8.21 -1.99
C ALA A 44 -3.41 -8.42 -2.48
N PRO A 45 -4.43 -8.00 -1.70
CA PRO A 45 -5.82 -8.11 -2.13
C PRO A 45 -6.08 -7.27 -3.37
N GLY A 46 -7.02 -7.71 -4.23
CA GLY A 46 -7.34 -7.05 -5.50
C GLY A 46 -7.79 -5.59 -5.40
N GLU A 47 -8.24 -5.15 -4.21
CA GLU A 47 -8.65 -3.78 -3.90
C GLU A 47 -7.52 -2.93 -3.27
N ALA A 48 -6.27 -3.22 -3.59
CA ALA A 48 -5.13 -2.41 -3.15
C ALA A 48 -5.35 -0.91 -3.45
N PHE A 49 -4.78 -0.06 -2.59
CA PHE A 49 -4.88 1.41 -2.65
C PHE A 49 -6.27 2.00 -2.37
N GLY A 50 -7.22 1.22 -1.85
CA GLY A 50 -8.58 1.68 -1.52
C GLY A 50 -8.72 2.56 -0.27
N ARG A 51 -7.63 2.89 0.43
CA ARG A 51 -7.65 3.69 1.68
C ARG A 51 -6.73 4.90 1.58
N CYS A 52 -7.09 5.96 2.31
CA CYS A 52 -6.29 7.15 2.42
C CYS A 52 -4.97 6.84 3.16
N PRO A 53 -3.78 7.12 2.59
CA PRO A 53 -2.51 6.90 3.27
C PRO A 53 -2.28 7.84 4.47
N VAL A 54 -3.09 8.90 4.62
CA VAL A 54 -2.95 9.88 5.71
C VAL A 54 -3.81 9.51 6.91
N CYS A 55 -5.08 9.15 6.69
CA CYS A 55 -6.05 8.91 7.77
C CYS A 55 -6.68 7.50 7.76
N ASN A 56 -6.32 6.65 6.80
CA ASN A 56 -6.78 5.27 6.66
C ASN A 56 -8.29 5.07 6.36
N GLU A 57 -9.04 6.15 6.14
CA GLU A 57 -10.44 6.11 5.69
C GLU A 57 -10.55 5.49 4.28
N PRO A 58 -11.57 4.66 3.99
CA PRO A 58 -11.86 4.21 2.63
C PRO A 58 -12.01 5.38 1.67
N LEU A 59 -11.43 5.23 0.48
CA LEU A 59 -11.54 6.21 -0.58
C LEU A 59 -12.78 5.94 -1.42
N GLU A 60 -13.53 7.00 -1.73
CA GLU A 60 -14.74 6.93 -2.54
C GLU A 60 -14.44 7.29 -3.99
N ARG A 61 -15.07 6.60 -4.94
CA ARG A 61 -15.03 7.01 -6.36
C ARG A 61 -15.90 8.25 -6.51
N VAL A 62 -15.36 9.31 -7.11
CA VAL A 62 -16.07 10.57 -7.33
C VAL A 62 -16.13 10.92 -8.81
N PRO A 63 -17.17 11.65 -9.26
CA PRO A 63 -17.21 12.19 -10.61
C PRO A 63 -15.97 13.05 -10.89
N ARG A 64 -15.45 12.97 -12.11
CA ARG A 64 -14.31 13.79 -12.56
C ARG A 64 -14.53 15.29 -12.31
N SER A 65 -15.76 15.78 -12.46
CA SER A 65 -16.12 17.19 -12.22
C SER A 65 -15.74 17.67 -10.82
N TRP A 66 -15.75 16.81 -9.81
CA TRP A 66 -15.38 17.16 -8.44
C TRP A 66 -13.88 17.43 -8.28
N ALA A 67 -13.04 16.84 -9.15
CA ALA A 67 -11.60 17.07 -9.10
C ALA A 67 -11.19 18.41 -9.73
N TRP A 68 -12.09 19.08 -10.45
CA TRP A 68 -11.81 20.37 -11.09
C TRP A 68 -11.40 21.42 -10.06
N GLY A 69 -10.26 22.06 -10.26
CA GLY A 69 -9.70 23.05 -9.33
C GLY A 69 -9.08 22.47 -8.05
N HIS A 70 -9.22 21.17 -7.81
CA HIS A 70 -8.65 20.48 -6.63
C HIS A 70 -7.42 19.63 -6.96
N VAL A 71 -7.17 19.35 -8.23
CA VAL A 71 -5.98 18.62 -8.71
C VAL A 71 -5.21 19.47 -9.73
N PRO A 72 -3.91 19.19 -9.96
CA PRO A 72 -3.15 19.89 -10.99
C PRO A 72 -3.83 19.83 -12.37
N PRO A 73 -3.82 20.91 -13.18
CA PRO A 73 -4.51 20.94 -14.47
C PRO A 73 -4.13 19.79 -15.40
N TYR A 74 -2.84 19.44 -15.48
CA TYR A 74 -2.38 18.29 -16.27
C TYR A 74 -2.98 16.97 -15.80
N THR A 75 -3.07 16.77 -14.47
CA THR A 75 -3.72 15.59 -13.88
C THR A 75 -5.20 15.57 -14.23
N PHE A 76 -5.90 16.69 -14.09
CA PHE A 76 -7.28 16.78 -14.53
C PHE A 76 -7.37 16.36 -15.99
N CYS A 77 -6.66 17.02 -16.91
CA CYS A 77 -6.73 16.73 -18.34
C CYS A 77 -6.38 15.28 -18.74
N THR A 78 -5.53 14.57 -17.97
CA THR A 78 -5.01 13.25 -18.37
C THR A 78 -5.63 12.05 -17.64
N GLN A 79 -6.40 12.25 -16.57
CA GLN A 79 -6.90 11.15 -15.72
C GLN A 79 -8.42 11.10 -15.68
N ASP A 80 -9.01 9.93 -15.90
CA ASP A 80 -10.49 9.79 -15.90
C ASP A 80 -11.05 9.35 -14.55
N GLU A 81 -10.26 8.61 -13.76
CA GLU A 81 -10.69 8.08 -12.47
C GLU A 81 -10.07 8.89 -11.31
N PHE A 82 -10.96 9.45 -10.48
CA PHE A 82 -10.58 10.10 -9.23
C PHE A 82 -11.23 9.40 -8.04
N ARG A 83 -10.50 9.40 -6.93
CA ARG A 83 -11.03 9.04 -5.62
C ARG A 83 -10.84 10.16 -4.62
N LEU A 84 -11.80 10.32 -3.72
CA LEU A 84 -11.79 11.31 -2.65
C LEU A 84 -11.72 10.59 -1.30
N CYS A 85 -10.93 11.12 -0.37
CA CYS A 85 -11.06 10.76 1.03
C CYS A 85 -12.15 11.63 1.68
N PRO A 86 -13.24 11.05 2.21
CA PRO A 86 -14.32 11.84 2.81
C PRO A 86 -13.90 12.50 4.14
N ALA A 87 -12.86 11.98 4.81
CA ALA A 87 -12.40 12.51 6.10
C ALA A 87 -11.42 13.69 5.97
N CYS A 88 -10.53 13.67 4.97
CA CYS A 88 -9.47 14.69 4.84
C CYS A 88 -9.50 15.45 3.52
N ASN A 89 -10.51 15.21 2.67
CA ASN A 89 -10.76 15.91 1.40
C ASN A 89 -9.60 15.88 0.40
N ARG A 90 -8.73 14.87 0.49
CA ARG A 90 -7.64 14.66 -0.47
C ARG A 90 -8.12 13.84 -1.67
N PHE A 91 -7.77 14.31 -2.86
CA PHE A 91 -7.97 13.60 -4.11
C PHE A 91 -6.80 12.67 -4.43
N TYR A 92 -7.13 11.50 -4.99
CA TYR A 92 -6.20 10.47 -5.44
C TYR A 92 -6.55 10.01 -6.85
N TRP A 93 -5.55 9.69 -7.66
CA TRP A 93 -5.69 9.21 -9.04
C TRP A 93 -4.58 8.22 -9.37
N ARG A 94 -4.73 7.49 -10.47
CA ARG A 94 -3.81 6.43 -10.91
C ARG A 94 -2.62 6.99 -11.72
N GLY A 95 -1.77 7.79 -11.06
CA GLY A 95 -0.53 8.29 -11.67
C GLY A 95 0.61 7.25 -11.78
N THR A 96 1.78 7.70 -12.21
CA THR A 96 3.01 6.87 -12.35
C THR A 96 3.39 6.13 -11.06
N HIS A 97 3.25 6.78 -9.91
CA HIS A 97 3.51 6.17 -8.60
C HIS A 97 2.62 4.95 -8.34
N HIS A 98 1.34 5.02 -8.72
CA HIS A 98 0.43 3.88 -8.60
C HIS A 98 0.87 2.71 -9.49
N ALA A 99 1.32 3.00 -10.72
CA ALA A 99 1.85 1.98 -11.62
C ALA A 99 3.11 1.30 -11.06
N HIS A 100 4.04 2.08 -10.50
CA HIS A 100 5.25 1.56 -9.85
C HIS A 100 4.91 0.68 -8.64
N MET A 101 4.00 1.12 -7.77
CA MET A 101 3.58 0.32 -6.61
C MET A 101 2.92 -0.99 -7.04
N ARG A 102 2.03 -0.98 -8.05
CA ARG A 102 1.43 -2.23 -8.57
C ARG A 102 2.48 -3.19 -9.11
N ARG A 103 3.48 -2.68 -9.83
CA ARG A 103 4.57 -3.51 -10.35
C ARG A 103 5.34 -4.17 -9.21
N ALA A 104 5.72 -3.40 -8.19
CA ALA A 104 6.43 -3.93 -7.03
C ALA A 104 5.63 -5.01 -6.29
N LEU A 105 4.31 -4.79 -6.11
CA LEU A 105 3.42 -5.80 -5.51
C LEU A 105 3.33 -7.06 -6.37
N ALA A 106 3.12 -6.92 -7.68
CA ALA A 106 3.05 -8.06 -8.59
C ALA A 106 4.37 -8.87 -8.64
N GLU A 107 5.52 -8.21 -8.56
CA GLU A 107 6.82 -8.87 -8.44
C GLU A 107 6.96 -9.67 -7.14
N ALA A 108 6.47 -9.12 -6.03
CA ALA A 108 6.45 -9.81 -4.73
C ALA A 108 5.48 -11.00 -4.70
N ASP A 109 4.26 -10.81 -5.21
CA ASP A 109 3.18 -11.81 -5.19
C ASP A 109 3.51 -13.05 -6.05
N THR A 110 4.26 -12.88 -7.12
CA THR A 110 4.66 -13.97 -8.02
C THR A 110 5.88 -14.77 -7.54
N GLY A 111 6.42 -14.48 -6.36
CA GLY A 111 7.57 -15.20 -5.82
C GLY A 111 8.88 -14.96 -6.59
N ARG A 112 8.93 -13.97 -7.49
CA ARG A 112 10.16 -13.54 -8.20
C ARG A 112 11.13 -12.77 -7.28
N CYS A 113 11.17 -13.18 -6.03
CA CYS A 113 11.96 -12.60 -4.95
C CYS A 113 13.36 -13.24 -4.82
N GLN A 114 13.71 -14.21 -5.66
CA GLN A 114 15.01 -14.87 -5.60
C GLN A 114 16.13 -13.96 -6.11
N GLY A 115 17.20 -13.87 -5.31
CA GLY A 115 18.56 -13.54 -5.76
C GLY A 115 18.98 -12.08 -5.68
N MET A 116 19.55 -11.67 -4.53
CA MET A 116 20.81 -10.91 -4.47
C MET A 116 21.34 -10.91 -3.03
N HIS A 117 21.78 -12.09 -2.59
CA HIS A 117 22.95 -12.12 -1.73
C HIS A 117 24.13 -11.71 -2.59
N LYS A 118 24.62 -10.50 -2.37
CA LYS A 118 26.05 -10.23 -2.50
C LYS A 118 26.41 -9.31 -1.35
N GLU A 119 27.15 -9.89 -0.41
CA GLU A 119 28.01 -9.17 0.52
C GLU A 119 28.82 -8.13 -0.24
N ASP A 120 28.94 -6.95 0.36
CA ASP A 120 30.18 -6.19 0.49
C ASP A 120 30.14 -5.48 1.86
#